data_AF-A0A3N5FH67-F1
#
_entry.id   AF-A0A3N5FH67-F1
#
_cell.length_a   1.000
_cell.length_b   1.000
_cell.length_c   1.000
_cell.angle_alpha   90.00
_cell.angle_beta   90.00
_cell.angle_gamma   90.00
#
_symmetry.space_group_name_H-M   'P 1'
#
loop_
_entity.id
_entity.type
_entity.pdbx_description
1 polymer ?
#
loop_
_entity_poly.entity_id
_entity_poly.type
_entity_poly.pdbx_seq_one_letter_code
_entity_poly.pdbx_strand_id
1 'polypeptide(L)' 'MNNRDTVQEKYQSRIGMVNYINTAPIYEIWKKTVKRDNWHVVEAPPSTLCRMLQAGELDLGVVSCYEYGLRP' A
#
# COMPACT_ATOMS: atom_id res chain seq x y z
N MET A 1 -17.27 22.53 -26.42
CA MET A 1 -16.41 23.04 -25.32
C MET A 1 -17.20 22.94 -24.03
N ASN A 2 -16.83 22.04 -23.12
CA ASN A 2 -17.20 22.10 -21.72
C ASN A 2 -16.09 21.41 -20.92
N ASN A 3 -15.23 22.22 -20.33
CA ASN A 3 -14.13 21.86 -19.45
C ASN A 3 -14.67 21.17 -18.18
N ARG A 4 -14.86 19.85 -18.23
CA ARG A 4 -14.99 19.01 -17.02
C ARG A 4 -13.70 18.27 -16.67
N ASP A 5 -12.58 18.64 -17.29
CA ASP A 5 -11.24 18.12 -17.01
C ASP A 5 -10.52 18.93 -15.92
N THR A 6 -11.26 19.49 -14.96
CA THR A 6 -10.69 20.19 -13.81
C THR A 6 -10.18 19.18 -12.79
N VAL A 7 -8.89 18.88 -12.89
CA VAL A 7 -7.95 18.48 -11.83
C VAL A 7 -8.53 17.49 -10.81
N GLN A 8 -8.62 16.22 -11.19
CA GLN A 8 -8.57 15.18 -10.18
C GLN A 8 -7.12 15.13 -9.70
N GLU A 9 -6.81 15.74 -8.54
CA GLU A 9 -5.54 15.51 -7.86
C GLU A 9 -5.31 14.00 -7.85
N LYS A 10 -4.29 13.54 -8.56
CA LYS A 10 -3.93 12.12 -8.62
C LYS A 10 -3.42 11.76 -7.22
N TYR A 11 -4.32 11.41 -6.31
CA TYR A 11 -3.95 10.81 -5.04
C TYR A 11 -3.15 9.54 -5.36
N GLN A 12 -1.87 9.59 -5.04
CA GLN A 12 -0.97 8.47 -5.17
C GLN A 12 -1.09 7.62 -3.89
N SER A 13 -1.75 6.47 -3.99
CA SER A 13 -1.92 5.57 -2.85
C SER A 13 -0.63 4.81 -2.58
N ARG A 14 -0.12 4.88 -1.35
CA ARG A 14 1.11 4.23 -0.88
C ARG A 14 0.75 2.94 -0.15
N ILE A 15 1.12 1.81 -0.74
CA ILE A 15 0.74 0.46 -0.29
C ILE A 15 1.96 -0.25 0.29
N GLY A 16 1.95 -0.53 1.59
CA GLY A 16 2.96 -1.34 2.24
C GLY A 16 2.74 -2.83 1.97
N MET A 17 3.72 -3.49 1.35
CA MET A 17 3.67 -4.93 1.10
C MET A 17 4.89 -5.63 1.70
N VAL A 18 4.62 -6.66 2.51
CA VAL A 18 5.68 -7.52 3.04
C VAL A 18 6.15 -8.45 1.92
N ASN A 19 7.45 -8.46 1.64
CA ASN A 19 8.07 -9.37 0.67
C ASN A 19 8.71 -10.58 1.38
N TYR A 20 7.85 -11.45 1.93
CA TYR A 20 8.24 -12.72 2.54
C TYR A 20 7.73 -13.87 1.69
N ILE A 21 8.34 -15.05 1.83
CA ILE A 21 7.94 -16.24 1.07
C ILE A 21 6.47 -16.58 1.29
N ASN A 22 5.93 -16.33 2.49
CA ASN A 22 4.52 -16.59 2.80
C ASN A 22 3.54 -15.64 2.08
N THR A 23 3.97 -14.46 1.64
CA THR A 23 3.13 -13.52 0.89
C THR A 23 3.30 -13.65 -0.63
N ALA A 24 4.36 -14.33 -1.10
CA ALA A 24 4.64 -14.52 -2.51
C ALA A 24 3.46 -15.09 -3.34
N PRO A 25 2.68 -16.08 -2.89
CA PRO A 25 1.55 -16.61 -3.67
C PRO A 25 0.48 -15.56 -4.01
N ILE A 26 0.28 -14.58 -3.13
CA ILE A 26 -0.69 -13.49 -3.35
C ILE A 26 -0.01 -12.35 -4.10
N TYR A 27 1.18 -11.94 -3.64
CA TYR A 27 1.82 -10.72 -4.12
C TYR A 27 2.32 -10.83 -5.56
N GLU A 28 2.88 -11.97 -5.96
CA GLU A 28 3.37 -12.17 -7.34
C GLU A 28 2.23 -12.17 -8.35
N ILE A 29 1.08 -12.74 -7.99
CA ILE A 29 -0.12 -12.70 -8.84
C ILE A 29 -0.66 -11.28 -8.92
N TRP A 30 -0.75 -10.58 -7.78
CA TRP A 30 -1.22 -9.20 -7.73
C TRP A 30 -0.35 -8.25 -8.57
N LYS A 31 1.00 -8.35 -8.50
CA LYS A 31 1.91 -7.56 -9.34
C LYS A 31 1.69 -7.79 -10.84
N LYS A 32 1.32 -9.01 -11.24
CA LYS A 32 1.04 -9.37 -12.64
C LYS A 32 -0.30 -8.83 -13.11
N THR A 33 -1.33 -8.91 -12.29
CA THR A 33 -2.72 -8.64 -12.68
C THR A 33 -3.18 -7.21 -12.42
N VAL A 34 -2.64 -6.54 -11.39
CA VAL A 34 -3.03 -5.18 -11.04
C VAL A 34 -2.10 -4.17 -11.70
N LYS A 35 -2.69 -3.30 -12.54
CA LYS A 35 -2.01 -2.18 -13.19
C LYS A 35 -2.76 -0.89 -12.87
N ARG A 36 -2.20 -0.08 -11.96
CA ARG A 36 -2.75 1.20 -11.52
C ARG A 36 -1.62 2.20 -11.38
N ASP A 37 -1.58 3.21 -12.24
CA ASP A 37 -0.48 4.18 -12.31
C ASP A 37 -0.44 5.12 -11.11
N ASN A 38 -1.55 5.23 -10.36
CA ASN A 38 -1.64 6.03 -9.16
C ASN A 38 -1.36 5.23 -7.88
N TRP A 39 -0.89 3.98 -7.97
CA TRP A 39 -0.53 3.17 -6.81
C TRP A 39 0.99 3.03 -6.73
N HIS A 40 1.55 3.30 -5.56
CA HIS A 40 2.96 3.14 -5.25
C HIS A 40 3.13 2.07 -4.18
N VAL A 41 3.84 0.99 -4.50
CA VAL A 41 4.07 -0.11 -3.56
C VAL A 41 5.41 0.08 -2.88
N VAL A 42 5.39 0.02 -1.56
CA VAL A 42 6.57 0.09 -0.70
C VAL A 42 6.82 -1.29 -0.11
N GLU A 43 7.96 -1.88 -0.44
CA GLU A 43 8.40 -3.15 0.14
C GLU A 43 9.44 -2.88 1.25
N ALA A 44 9.17 -3.39 2.45
CA ALA A 44 10.08 -3.30 3.58
C ALA A 44 9.77 -4.42 4.60
N PRO A 45 10.62 -4.64 5.61
CA PRO A 45 10.29 -5.53 6.72
C PRO A 45 8.99 -5.11 7.44
N PRO A 46 8.21 -6.05 8.02
CA PRO A 46 6.92 -5.75 8.65
C PRO A 46 6.99 -4.66 9.73
N SER A 47 8.03 -4.67 10.56
CA SER A 47 8.21 -3.64 11.60
C SER A 47 8.38 -2.24 10.99
N THR A 48 9.11 -2.14 9.88
CA THR A 48 9.26 -0.90 9.12
C THR A 48 7.92 -0.46 8.55
N LEU A 49 7.18 -1.36 7.90
CA LEU A 49 5.87 -1.03 7.30
C LEU A 49 4.84 -0.63 8.37
N CYS A 50 4.81 -1.31 9.53
CA CYS A 50 3.93 -0.94 10.64
C CYS A 50 4.23 0.48 11.15
N ARG A 51 5.52 0.82 11.32
CA ARG A 51 5.94 2.17 11.71
C ARG A 51 5.55 3.22 10.67
N MET A 52 5.77 2.94 9.39
CA MET A 52 5.41 3.85 8.29
C MET A 52 3.89 4.07 8.22
N LEU A 53 3.10 3.01 8.40
CA LEU A 53 1.64 3.10 8.45
C LEU A 53 1.18 3.97 9.63
N GLN A 54 1.76 3.76 10.82
CA GLN A 54 1.48 4.57 11.99
C GLN A 54 1.84 6.06 11.80
N ALA A 55 2.93 6.33 11.07
CA ALA A 55 3.38 7.69 10.78
C ALA A 55 2.59 8.39 9.65
N GLY A 56 1.63 7.71 9.00
CA GLY A 56 0.92 8.24 7.83
C GLY A 56 1.79 8.30 6.56
N GLU A 57 2.92 7.59 6.55
CA GLU A 57 3.81 7.46 5.39
C GLU A 57 3.28 6.41 4.39
N LEU A 58 2.34 5.57 4.82
CA LEU A 58 1.57 4.64 3.99
C LEU A 58 0.08 4.92 4.16
N ASP A 59 -0.69 4.67 3.09
CA ASP A 59 -2.15 4.82 3.11
C ASP A 59 -2.84 3.48 3.43
N LEU A 60 -2.18 2.37 3.08
CA LEU A 60 -2.58 1.01 3.44
C LEU A 60 -1.36 0.10 3.50
N GLY A 61 -1.48 -1.04 4.16
CA GLY A 61 -0.46 -2.07 4.10
C GLY A 61 -0.77 -3.29 4.97
N VAL A 62 0.02 -4.35 4.80
CA VAL A 62 -0.05 -5.52 5.66
C VAL A 62 0.57 -5.15 7.02
N VAL A 63 -0.25 -5.20 8.08
CA VAL A 63 0.13 -4.91 9.46
C VAL A 63 0.18 -6.21 10.27
N SER A 64 1.07 -6.29 11.26
CA SER A 64 1.07 -7.43 12.18
C SER A 64 -0.20 -7.44 13.04
N CYS A 65 -0.69 -8.63 13.41
CA CYS A 65 -1.89 -8.75 14.25
C CYS A 65 -1.73 -8.10 15.63
N TYR A 66 -0.51 -8.11 16.18
CA TYR A 66 -0.20 -7.46 17.45
C TYR A 66 -0.32 -5.94 17.34
N GLU A 67 0.30 -5.33 16.33
CA GLU A 67 0.24 -3.87 16.12
C GLU A 67 -1.19 -3.41 15.83
N TYR A 68 -1.96 -4.19 15.06
CA TYR A 68 -3.39 -3.94 14.82
C TYR A 68 -4.22 -4.00 16.10
N GLY A 69 -4.00 -5.02 16.94
CA GLY A 69 -4.72 -5.15 18.22
C GLY A 69 -4.40 -4.03 19.22
N LEU A 70 -3.18 -3.49 19.19
CA LEU A 70 -2.80 -2.33 20.00
C LEU A 70 -3.40 -1.01 19.49
N ARG A 71 -3.71 -0.91 18.19
CA ARG A 71 -4.12 0.33 17.50
C ARG A 71 -5.19 0.02 16.44
N PRO A 72 -6.46 -0.13 16.84
CA PRO A 72 -7.55 -0.49 15.94
C PRO A 72 -7.97 0.64 14.99
#